data_AF-A0A9P3EST5-F1
#
_entry.id   AF-A0A9P3EST5-F1
#
_cell.length_a   1.000
_cell.length_b   1.000
_cell.length_c   1.000
_cell.angle_alpha   90.00
_cell.angle_beta   90.00
_cell.angle_gamma   90.00
#
_symmetry.space_group_name_H-M   'P 1'
#
loop_
_entity.id
_entity.type
_entity.pdbx_description
1 polymer ?
#
loop_
_entity_poly.entity_id
_entity_poly.type
_entity_poly.pdbx_seq_one_letter_code
_entity_poly.pdbx_strand_id
1 'polypeptide(L)'
;MAPITLSTVDDDLKEVIQHLFEIQSAVHGYLGPETQTELVRKIKNLTLALSTLSTHTKPQPQEQEQNEEQKEKQEEREKDTAETRIDDPLLRDLQLPPEIIDYVDAARNPDIYTREFVELVQRGNQDLKGKKEAFASFRDVLAREMRSAMPECRGEVERVLAATGGESQGQ
;
A
#
# COMPACT_ATOMS: atom_id res chain seq x y z
N MET A 1 27.13 -1.16 0.91
CA MET A 1 26.34 -2.02 0.01
C MET A 1 25.39 -1.12 -0.76
N ALA A 2 25.17 -1.39 -2.05
CA ALA A 2 24.23 -0.60 -2.84
C ALA A 2 22.81 -0.75 -2.26
N PRO A 3 21.95 0.29 -2.36
CA PRO A 3 20.57 0.18 -1.93
C PRO A 3 19.84 -0.87 -2.78
N ILE A 4 19.12 -1.78 -2.11
CA ILE A 4 18.33 -2.82 -2.78
C ILE A 4 17.02 -2.19 -3.22
N THR A 5 16.82 -2.16 -4.53
CA THR A 5 15.64 -1.61 -5.17
C THR A 5 14.68 -2.71 -5.59
N LEU A 6 13.45 -2.33 -5.96
CA LEU A 6 12.44 -3.27 -6.46
C LEU A 6 12.91 -3.95 -7.75
N SER A 7 13.54 -3.21 -8.67
CA SER A 7 14.07 -3.77 -9.92
C SER A 7 15.14 -4.84 -9.68
N THR A 8 16.01 -4.64 -8.68
CA THR A 8 17.05 -5.61 -8.32
C THR A 8 16.42 -6.96 -7.92
N VAL A 9 15.35 -6.91 -7.14
CA VAL A 9 14.63 -8.11 -6.66
C VAL A 9 13.84 -8.78 -7.79
N ASP A 10 13.26 -7.98 -8.70
CA ASP A 10 12.58 -8.48 -9.89
C ASP A 10 13.55 -9.22 -10.83
N ASP A 11 14.76 -8.71 -11.01
CA ASP A 11 15.81 -9.37 -11.79
C ASP A 11 16.29 -10.67 -11.10
N ASP A 12 16.49 -10.66 -9.78
CA ASP A 12 16.82 -11.88 -9.02
C ASP A 12 15.72 -12.97 -9.16
N LEU A 13 14.44 -12.57 -9.13
CA LEU A 13 13.31 -13.49 -9.32
C LEU A 13 13.29 -14.09 -10.74
N LYS A 14 13.53 -13.27 -11.76
CA LYS A 14 13.64 -13.75 -13.15
C LYS A 14 14.78 -14.74 -13.31
N GLU A 15 15.94 -14.49 -12.70
CA GLU A 15 17.08 -15.40 -12.73
C GLU A 15 16.74 -16.75 -12.09
N VAL A 16 16.08 -16.74 -10.93
CA VAL A 16 15.63 -17.97 -10.25
C VAL A 16 14.65 -18.77 -11.12
N ILE A 17 13.67 -18.12 -11.74
CA ILE A 17 12.70 -18.76 -12.64
C ILE A 17 13.41 -19.37 -13.85
N GLN A 18 14.37 -18.64 -14.44
CA GLN A 18 15.17 -19.11 -15.56
C GLN A 18 15.99 -20.36 -15.18
N HIS A 19 16.63 -20.37 -14.01
CA HIS A 19 17.33 -21.55 -13.50
C HIS A 19 16.40 -22.76 -13.32
N LEU A 20 15.20 -22.57 -12.78
CA LEU A 20 14.20 -23.64 -12.63
C LEU A 20 13.79 -24.22 -13.98
N PHE A 21 13.53 -23.37 -14.97
CA PHE A 21 13.16 -23.78 -16.32
C PHE A 21 14.28 -24.58 -17.01
N GLU A 22 15.52 -24.13 -16.90
CA GLU A 22 16.68 -24.83 -17.45
C GLU A 22 16.91 -26.20 -16.80
N ILE A 23 16.72 -26.29 -15.48
CA ILE A 23 16.77 -27.56 -14.74
C ILE A 23 15.70 -28.51 -15.24
N GLN A 24 14.45 -28.04 -15.37
CA GLN A 24 13.34 -28.86 -15.88
C GLN A 24 13.66 -29.41 -17.28
N SER A 25 14.20 -28.57 -18.16
CA SER A 25 14.57 -28.95 -19.52
C SER A 25 15.72 -29.97 -19.54
N ALA A 26 16.75 -29.78 -18.70
CA ALA A 26 17.88 -30.71 -18.59
C ALA A 26 17.46 -32.07 -18.00
N VAL A 27 16.51 -32.10 -17.07
CA VAL A 27 15.96 -33.34 -16.50
C VAL A 27 15.12 -34.07 -17.53
N HIS A 28 14.30 -33.36 -18.31
CA HIS A 28 13.47 -33.99 -19.34
C HIS A 28 14.31 -34.56 -20.50
N GLY A 29 15.39 -33.87 -20.87
CA GLY A 29 16.36 -34.30 -21.88
C GLY A 29 17.55 -35.11 -21.34
N TYR A 30 17.36 -35.87 -20.25
CA TYR A 30 18.46 -36.59 -19.63
C TYR A 30 19.01 -37.71 -20.54
N LEU A 31 20.26 -37.58 -20.97
CA LEU A 31 20.91 -38.51 -21.91
C LEU A 31 22.14 -39.24 -21.35
N GLY A 32 22.48 -39.07 -20.07
CA GLY A 32 23.58 -39.80 -19.44
C GLY A 32 24.46 -38.97 -18.49
N PRO A 33 25.72 -39.40 -18.24
CA PRO A 33 26.58 -38.84 -17.21
C PRO A 33 27.03 -37.39 -17.50
N GLU A 34 27.14 -36.98 -18.76
CA GLU A 34 27.41 -35.60 -19.13
C GLU A 34 26.26 -34.69 -18.67
N THR A 35 25.01 -35.09 -18.92
CA THR A 35 23.82 -34.36 -18.46
C THR A 35 23.73 -34.30 -16.93
N GLN A 36 24.21 -35.33 -16.24
CA GLN A 36 24.27 -35.34 -14.78
C GLN A 36 25.20 -34.25 -14.23
N THR A 37 26.38 -34.06 -14.83
CA THR A 37 27.32 -33.02 -14.37
C THR A 37 26.78 -31.61 -14.59
N GLU A 38 26.07 -31.38 -15.70
CA GLU A 38 25.39 -30.12 -16.00
C GLU A 38 24.24 -29.85 -15.03
N LEU A 39 23.44 -30.86 -14.72
CA LEU A 39 22.34 -30.75 -13.76
C LEU A 39 22.83 -30.34 -12.37
N VAL A 40 23.91 -30.97 -11.89
CA VAL A 40 24.54 -30.62 -10.61
C VAL A 40 25.03 -29.17 -10.61
N ARG A 41 25.60 -28.69 -11.72
CA ARG A 41 26.02 -27.29 -11.84
C ARG A 41 24.82 -26.33 -11.77
N LYS A 42 23.74 -26.63 -12.48
CA LYS A 42 22.52 -25.80 -12.47
C LYS A 42 21.87 -25.74 -11.09
N ILE A 43 21.83 -26.86 -10.35
CA ILE A 43 21.31 -26.89 -8.97
C ILE A 43 22.17 -26.02 -8.03
N LYS A 44 23.49 -26.03 -8.19
CA LYS A 44 24.38 -25.14 -7.42
C LYS A 44 24.10 -23.66 -7.72
N ASN A 45 23.95 -23.30 -8.98
CA ASN A 45 23.62 -21.93 -9.38
C ASN A 45 22.26 -21.49 -8.82
N LEU A 46 21.24 -22.35 -8.90
CA LEU A 46 19.93 -22.09 -8.30
C LEU A 46 20.04 -21.84 -6.79
N THR A 47 20.87 -22.62 -6.08
CA THR A 47 21.06 -22.45 -4.63
C THR A 47 21.70 -21.10 -4.30
N LEU A 48 22.68 -20.67 -5.11
CA LEU A 48 23.30 -19.35 -4.96
C LEU A 48 22.30 -18.23 -5.23
N ALA A 49 21.52 -18.31 -6.32
CA ALA A 49 20.50 -17.32 -6.66
C ALA A 49 19.43 -17.20 -5.56
N LEU A 50 18.92 -18.33 -5.04
CA LEU A 50 17.98 -18.34 -3.92
C LEU A 50 18.57 -17.73 -2.63
N SER A 51 19.86 -17.98 -2.37
CA SER A 51 20.55 -17.36 -1.23
C SER A 51 20.65 -15.84 -1.40
N THR A 52 21.00 -15.36 -2.60
CA THR A 52 21.05 -13.93 -2.92
C THR A 52 19.67 -13.29 -2.74
N LEU A 53 18.64 -13.86 -3.36
CA LEU A 53 17.26 -13.39 -3.24
C LEU A 53 16.80 -13.35 -1.77
N SER A 54 17.11 -14.38 -0.99
CA SER A 54 16.78 -14.42 0.44
C SER A 54 17.50 -13.32 1.23
N THR A 55 18.76 -13.03 0.93
CA THR A 55 19.49 -11.94 1.60
C THR A 55 18.95 -10.56 1.21
N HIS A 56 18.53 -10.38 -0.04
CA HIS A 56 18.01 -9.11 -0.53
C HIS A 56 16.61 -8.78 -0.02
N THR A 57 15.81 -9.81 0.25
CA THR A 57 14.42 -9.69 0.74
C THR A 57 14.28 -9.73 2.25
N LYS A 58 15.38 -9.98 2.99
CA LYS A 58 15.33 -10.09 4.45
C LYS A 58 14.95 -8.74 5.06
N PRO A 59 13.89 -8.67 5.89
CA PRO A 59 13.56 -7.45 6.62
C PRO A 59 14.73 -7.10 7.55
N GLN A 60 15.40 -5.98 7.28
CA GLN A 60 16.45 -5.47 8.17
C GLN A 60 15.78 -5.00 9.48
N PRO A 61 16.26 -5.44 10.65
CA PRO A 61 15.79 -4.89 11.92
C PRO A 61 16.05 -3.39 11.95
N GLN A 62 15.04 -2.62 12.35
CA GLN A 62 15.14 -1.19 12.57
C GLN A 62 16.26 -0.90 13.59
N GLU A 63 17.37 -0.33 13.16
CA GLU A 63 18.20 0.48 14.06
C GLU A 63 17.41 1.76 14.34
N GLN A 64 16.69 1.75 15.46
CA GLN A 64 16.00 2.93 15.98
C GLN A 64 17.02 3.97 16.45
N GLU A 65 16.68 5.24 16.16
CA GLU A 65 17.03 6.42 16.96
C GLU A 65 18.51 6.83 17.04
N GLN A 66 18.96 7.56 16.02
CA GLN A 66 19.80 8.76 16.19
C GLN A 66 19.96 9.43 14.83
N ASN A 67 19.16 10.47 14.57
CA ASN A 67 19.43 11.63 13.69
C ASN A 67 18.12 12.21 13.14
N GLU A 68 17.17 12.55 14.01
CA GLU A 68 16.02 13.38 13.62
C GLU A 68 16.43 14.85 13.39
N GLU A 69 17.56 15.31 13.94
CA GLU A 69 18.01 16.71 13.81
C GLU A 69 18.81 17.06 12.55
N GLN A 70 19.12 16.08 11.68
CA GLN A 70 19.80 16.36 10.39
C GLN A 70 18.88 16.29 9.18
N LYS A 71 17.63 15.87 9.36
CA LYS A 71 16.69 15.65 8.24
C LYS A 71 16.15 16.96 7.64
N GLU A 72 16.07 18.03 8.43
CA GLU A 72 15.46 19.30 7.97
C GLU A 72 16.39 20.19 7.12
N LYS A 73 17.71 19.97 7.11
CA LYS A 73 18.66 20.83 6.35
C LYS A 73 19.13 20.27 5.01
N GLN A 74 18.69 19.07 4.65
CA GLN A 74 19.01 18.43 3.36
C GLN A 74 17.82 18.34 2.39
N GLU A 75 16.61 18.76 2.80
CA GLU A 75 15.43 18.75 1.91
C GLU A 75 15.36 19.92 0.92
N GLU A 76 16.15 20.98 1.10
CA GLU A 76 16.14 22.14 0.19
C GLU A 76 17.12 22.04 -0.99
N ARG A 77 18.06 21.08 -1.00
CA ARG A 77 19.07 20.96 -2.08
C ARG A 77 18.85 19.83 -3.08
N GLU A 78 17.86 18.96 -2.87
CA GLU A 78 17.58 17.80 -3.73
C GLU A 78 16.27 17.93 -4.54
N LYS A 79 15.71 19.13 -4.69
CA LYS A 79 14.50 19.33 -5.53
C LYS A 79 14.77 19.28 -7.04
N ASP A 80 16.01 19.46 -7.48
CA ASP A 80 16.37 19.44 -8.91
C ASP A 80 16.81 18.07 -9.45
N THR A 81 16.74 16.99 -8.65
CA THR A 81 17.12 15.62 -9.10
C THR A 81 16.05 14.56 -8.79
N ALA A 82 14.89 14.98 -8.26
CA ALA A 82 13.82 14.09 -7.81
C ALA A 82 12.93 13.55 -8.95
N GLU A 83 12.95 14.15 -10.14
CA GLU A 83 12.09 13.72 -11.26
C GLU A 83 12.52 12.39 -11.90
N THR A 84 13.73 11.89 -11.61
CA THR A 84 14.26 10.64 -12.21
C THR A 84 14.25 9.44 -11.25
N ARG A 85 13.86 9.61 -9.98
CA ARG A 85 13.86 8.53 -8.96
C ARG A 85 12.50 7.87 -8.72
N ILE A 86 11.47 8.21 -9.50
CA ILE A 86 10.10 7.70 -9.30
C ILE A 86 9.97 6.24 -9.78
N ASP A 87 10.83 5.79 -10.71
CA ASP A 87 10.63 4.52 -11.41
C ASP A 87 11.10 3.28 -10.62
N ASP A 88 11.93 3.43 -9.57
CA ASP A 88 12.47 2.27 -8.84
C ASP A 88 12.59 2.53 -7.33
N PRO A 89 11.52 2.22 -6.55
CA PRO A 89 11.52 2.42 -5.11
C PRO A 89 12.43 1.42 -4.39
N LEU A 90 12.85 1.78 -3.17
CA LEU A 90 13.55 0.85 -2.29
C LEU A 90 12.57 -0.22 -1.77
N LEU A 91 13.00 -1.49 -1.75
CA LEU A 91 12.14 -2.60 -1.34
C LEU A 91 11.55 -2.41 0.08
N ARG A 92 12.34 -1.82 0.98
CA ARG A 92 11.96 -1.61 2.39
C ARG A 92 10.80 -0.63 2.60
N ASP A 93 10.55 0.24 1.63
CA ASP A 93 9.50 1.27 1.74
C ASP A 93 8.15 0.72 1.25
N LEU A 94 8.13 -0.50 0.69
CA LEU A 94 6.93 -1.15 0.18
C LEU A 94 6.27 -2.00 1.28
N GLN A 95 5.00 -1.72 1.54
CA GLN A 95 4.16 -2.52 2.42
C GLN A 95 3.01 -3.11 1.62
N LEU A 96 2.79 -4.42 1.80
CA LEU A 96 1.75 -5.16 1.10
C LEU A 96 0.64 -5.54 2.09
N PRO A 97 -0.63 -5.21 1.79
CA PRO A 97 -1.77 -5.76 2.51
C PRO A 97 -1.77 -7.29 2.44
N PRO A 98 -2.07 -7.99 3.55
CA PRO A 98 -2.05 -9.45 3.59
C PRO A 98 -3.07 -10.06 2.61
N GLU A 99 -4.17 -9.38 2.33
CA GLU A 99 -5.20 -9.86 1.41
C GLU A 99 -4.67 -10.02 -0.03
N ILE A 100 -3.62 -9.29 -0.42
CA ILE A 100 -3.02 -9.44 -1.75
C ILE A 100 -2.37 -10.82 -1.90
N ILE A 101 -1.82 -11.38 -0.81
CA ILE A 101 -1.20 -12.73 -0.83
C ILE A 101 -2.27 -13.77 -1.20
N ASP A 102 -3.46 -13.67 -0.62
CA ASP A 102 -4.58 -14.58 -0.94
C ASP A 102 -4.99 -14.51 -2.42
N TYR A 103 -4.89 -13.33 -3.06
CA TYR A 103 -5.17 -13.19 -4.48
C TYR A 103 -4.13 -13.92 -5.32
N VAL A 104 -2.85 -13.77 -4.98
CA VAL A 104 -1.74 -14.44 -5.69
C VAL A 104 -1.83 -15.96 -5.50
N ASP A 105 -2.07 -16.44 -4.29
CA ASP A 105 -2.21 -17.87 -3.98
C ASP A 105 -3.41 -18.51 -4.71
N ALA A 106 -4.50 -17.76 -4.90
CA ALA A 106 -5.66 -18.19 -5.68
C ALA A 106 -5.49 -18.00 -7.21
N ALA A 107 -4.31 -17.61 -7.68
CA ALA A 107 -4.03 -17.27 -9.08
C ALA A 107 -4.97 -16.20 -9.66
N ARG A 108 -5.46 -15.29 -8.81
CA ARG A 108 -6.30 -14.14 -9.18
C ARG A 108 -5.42 -12.92 -9.42
N ASN A 109 -5.79 -12.07 -10.37
CA ASN A 109 -5.05 -10.83 -10.62
C ASN A 109 -5.13 -9.89 -9.39
N PRO A 110 -4.00 -9.53 -8.74
CA PRO A 110 -3.97 -8.63 -7.60
C PRO A 110 -4.48 -7.20 -7.92
N ASP A 111 -4.46 -6.76 -9.18
CA ASP A 111 -5.02 -5.45 -9.57
C ASP A 111 -6.52 -5.32 -9.24
N ILE A 112 -7.21 -6.46 -9.16
CA ILE A 112 -8.63 -6.49 -8.80
C ILE A 112 -8.83 -6.04 -7.35
N TYR A 113 -7.92 -6.38 -6.43
CA TYR A 113 -7.97 -5.90 -5.05
C TYR A 113 -7.91 -4.38 -5.02
N THR A 114 -6.95 -3.78 -5.74
CA THR A 114 -6.79 -2.32 -5.81
C THR A 114 -8.04 -1.66 -6.37
N ARG A 115 -8.63 -2.24 -7.43
CA ARG A 115 -9.89 -1.75 -8.00
C ARG A 115 -11.03 -1.81 -6.98
N GLU A 116 -11.24 -2.97 -6.35
CA GLU A 116 -12.28 -3.18 -5.34
C GLU A 116 -12.10 -2.25 -4.13
N PHE A 117 -10.85 -2.00 -3.72
CA PHE A 117 -10.52 -1.07 -2.65
C PHE A 117 -10.91 0.38 -3.00
N VAL A 118 -10.55 0.86 -4.20
CA VAL A 118 -10.92 2.20 -4.65
C VAL A 118 -12.45 2.35 -4.75
N GLU A 119 -13.13 1.34 -5.29
CA GLU A 119 -14.60 1.31 -5.36
C GLU A 119 -15.24 1.33 -3.96
N LEU A 120 -14.70 0.56 -3.02
CA LEU A 120 -15.14 0.54 -1.63
C LEU A 120 -14.95 1.90 -0.95
N VAL A 121 -13.78 2.51 -1.09
CA VAL A 121 -13.48 3.85 -0.53
C VAL A 121 -14.41 4.91 -1.11
N GLN A 122 -14.61 4.89 -2.43
CA GLN A 122 -15.52 5.83 -3.09
C GLN A 122 -16.95 5.68 -2.58
N ARG A 123 -17.45 4.45 -2.51
CA ARG A 123 -18.80 4.14 -2.00
C ARG A 123 -18.94 4.54 -0.53
N GLY A 124 -17.94 4.23 0.30
CA GLY A 124 -17.91 4.60 1.70
C GLY A 124 -17.92 6.11 1.91
N ASN A 125 -17.13 6.85 1.13
CA ASN A 125 -17.09 8.30 1.19
C ASN A 125 -18.43 8.95 0.78
N GLN A 126 -19.08 8.41 -0.26
CA GLN A 126 -20.42 8.86 -0.66
C GLN A 126 -21.47 8.56 0.40
N ASP A 127 -21.46 7.37 1.00
CA ASP A 127 -22.36 7.00 2.09
C ASP A 127 -22.17 7.90 3.32
N LEU A 128 -20.93 8.16 3.73
CA LEU A 128 -20.61 9.06 4.83
C LEU A 128 -21.07 10.50 4.54
N LYS A 129 -20.86 10.99 3.31
CA LYS A 129 -21.35 12.29 2.88
C LYS A 129 -22.88 12.36 2.95
N GLY A 130 -23.58 11.36 2.42
CA GLY A 130 -25.04 11.30 2.45
C GLY A 130 -25.60 11.24 3.87
N LYS A 131 -24.98 10.46 4.76
CA LYS A 131 -25.32 10.42 6.20
C LYS A 131 -25.11 11.79 6.84
N LYS A 132 -23.96 12.44 6.61
CA LYS A 132 -23.68 13.78 7.14
C LYS A 132 -24.74 14.79 6.70
N GLU A 133 -25.11 14.78 5.43
CA GLU A 133 -26.15 15.67 4.88
C GLU A 133 -27.53 15.38 5.47
N ALA A 134 -27.90 14.09 5.62
CA ALA A 134 -29.15 13.69 6.25
C ALA A 134 -29.23 14.11 7.73
N PHE A 135 -28.14 13.93 8.49
CA PHE A 135 -28.07 14.37 9.89
C PHE A 135 -28.11 15.90 10.02
N ALA A 136 -27.48 16.63 9.09
CA ALA A 136 -27.57 18.09 9.06
C ALA A 136 -29.01 18.55 8.79
N SER A 137 -29.69 17.95 7.80
CA SER A 137 -31.10 18.22 7.51
C SER A 137 -32.01 17.89 8.70
N PHE A 138 -31.81 16.74 9.34
CA PHE A 138 -32.56 16.34 10.52
C PHE A 138 -32.35 17.32 11.68
N ARG A 139 -31.12 17.73 11.95
CA ARG A 139 -30.78 18.76 12.95
C ARG A 139 -31.56 20.05 12.68
N ASP A 140 -31.56 20.53 11.44
CA ASP A 140 -32.19 21.82 11.08
C ASP A 140 -33.71 21.77 11.20
N VAL A 141 -34.34 20.65 10.82
CA VAL A 141 -35.78 20.43 11.02
C VAL A 141 -36.12 20.32 12.50
N LEU A 142 -35.39 19.51 13.27
CA LEU A 142 -35.63 19.33 14.69
C LEU A 142 -35.52 20.65 15.45
N ALA A 143 -34.49 21.44 15.15
CA ALA A 143 -34.29 22.73 15.79
C ALA A 143 -35.42 23.72 15.45
N ARG A 144 -35.95 23.70 14.22
CA ARG A 144 -37.10 24.51 13.82
C ARG A 144 -38.36 24.14 14.61
N GLU A 145 -38.66 22.85 14.69
CA GLU A 145 -39.83 22.35 15.43
C GLU A 145 -39.71 22.63 16.92
N MET A 146 -38.52 22.46 17.52
CA MET A 146 -38.27 22.80 18.93
C MET A 146 -38.46 24.29 19.21
N ARG A 147 -37.99 25.18 18.32
CA ARG A 147 -38.22 26.63 18.45
C ARG A 147 -39.70 27.02 18.38
N SER A 148 -40.50 26.26 17.63
CA SER A 148 -41.94 26.49 17.45
C SER A 148 -42.74 25.96 18.64
N ALA A 149 -42.44 24.74 19.09
CA ALA A 149 -43.16 24.06 20.16
C ALA A 149 -42.77 24.51 21.57
N MET A 150 -41.53 25.00 21.78
CA MET A 150 -40.98 25.38 23.10
C MET A 150 -40.23 26.73 23.02
N PRO A 151 -40.95 27.87 23.04
CA PRO A 151 -40.34 29.20 22.91
C PRO A 151 -39.29 29.53 23.98
N GLU A 152 -39.42 28.96 25.18
CA GLU A 152 -38.51 29.13 26.31
C GLU A 152 -37.09 28.59 26.04
N CYS A 153 -36.95 27.59 25.16
CA CYS A 153 -35.67 26.93 24.86
C CYS A 153 -34.98 27.51 23.62
N ARG A 154 -35.55 28.55 22.97
CA ARG A 154 -35.08 29.06 21.67
C ARG A 154 -33.61 29.45 21.65
N GLY A 155 -33.15 30.16 22.69
CA GLY A 155 -31.74 30.59 22.79
C GLY A 155 -30.76 29.45 23.07
N GLU A 156 -31.21 28.35 23.66
CA GLU A 156 -30.38 27.14 23.81
C GLU A 156 -30.28 26.37 22.49
N VAL A 157 -31.40 26.21 21.79
CA VAL A 157 -31.45 25.56 20.47
C VAL A 157 -30.58 26.29 19.44
N GLU A 158 -30.61 27.63 19.42
CA GLU A 158 -29.74 28.44 18.53
C GLU A 158 -28.25 28.28 18.86
N ARG A 159 -27.90 28.18 20.15
CA ARG A 159 -26.52 27.89 20.58
C ARG A 159 -26.04 26.53 20.10
N VAL A 160 -26.88 25.50 20.24
CA VAL A 160 -26.55 24.13 19.80
C VAL A 160 -26.43 24.05 18.28
N LEU A 161 -27.32 24.72 17.54
CA LEU A 161 -27.22 24.83 16.07
C LEU A 161 -25.88 25.46 15.65
N ALA A 162 -25.52 26.60 16.25
CA ALA A 162 -24.25 27.28 15.93
C ALA A 162 -23.03 26.41 16.27
N ALA A 163 -23.06 25.71 17.42
CA ALA A 163 -21.98 24.81 17.84
C ALA A 163 -21.84 23.56 16.95
N THR A 164 -22.92 23.13 16.31
CA THR A 164 -22.95 21.93 15.45
C THR A 164 -22.84 22.26 13.96
N GLY A 165 -22.52 23.52 13.61
CA GLY A 165 -22.31 23.97 12.23
C GLY A 165 -23.62 24.09 11.42
N GLY A 166 -24.75 24.34 12.09
CA GLY A 166 -26.01 24.68 11.44
C GLY A 166 -26.15 26.18 11.25
N GLU A 167 -26.76 26.59 10.15
CA GLU A 167 -27.09 27.99 9.93
C GLU A 167 -28.28 28.36 10.82
N SER A 168 -28.07 29.31 11.75
CA SER A 168 -29.21 30.00 12.34
C SER A 168 -29.84 30.84 11.24
N GLN A 169 -30.94 30.36 10.66
CA GLN A 169 -31.79 31.21 9.82
C GLN A 169 -32.31 32.36 10.69
N GLY A 170 -31.59 33.47 10.66
CA GLY A 170 -32.00 34.77 11.12
C GLY A 170 -32.74 35.47 9.97
N GLN A 171 -34.07 35.33 9.99
CA GLN A 171 -35.02 36.32 9.48
C GLN A 171 -36.13 36.45 10.51
#